data_AF-A0A6S7IL98-F1
#
_entry.id   AF-A0A6S7IL98-F1
#
_cell.length_a   1.000
_cell.length_b   1.000
_cell.length_c   1.000
_cell.angle_alpha   90.00
_cell.angle_beta   90.00
_cell.angle_gamma   90.00
#
_symmetry.space_group_name_H-M   'P 1'
#
loop_
_entity.id
_entity.type
_entity.pdbx_description
1 polymer ?
#
loop_
_entity_poly.entity_id
_entity_poly.type
_entity_poly.pdbx_seq_one_letter_code
_entity_poly.pdbx_strand_id
1 'polypeptide(L)'
;MIKNAKTTYYSSVISSNAHNQKVLFSMVDKLLHRKPEKRYPTASSTTELVNKFADFFNNKIAIIWKELAIDSSHCNQRNQEEQYAQCVKFINFQEVAEHEIENVIDKVGKKSCELDPVPAKIFQGCQKTLLPIITKI
;
A
#
# COMPACT_ATOMS: atom_id res chain seq x y z
N MET A 1 -34.47 -16.02 -21.92
CA MET A 1 -34.56 -14.69 -22.57
C MET A 1 -33.35 -13.79 -22.27
N ILE A 2 -32.93 -13.59 -21.01
CA ILE A 2 -31.82 -12.67 -20.65
C ILE A 2 -30.47 -13.05 -21.31
N LYS A 3 -30.10 -14.33 -21.33
CA LYS A 3 -28.84 -14.79 -21.95
C LYS A 3 -28.77 -14.44 -23.44
N ASN A 4 -29.88 -14.67 -24.15
CA ASN A 4 -29.96 -14.39 -25.59
C ASN A 4 -29.87 -12.88 -25.85
N ALA A 5 -30.63 -12.07 -25.11
CA ALA A 5 -30.58 -10.62 -25.20
C ALA A 5 -29.17 -10.06 -24.94
N LYS A 6 -28.48 -10.56 -23.90
CA LYS A 6 -27.07 -10.20 -23.64
C LYS A 6 -26.18 -10.59 -24.81
N THR A 7 -26.30 -11.81 -25.31
CA THR A 7 -25.46 -12.31 -26.41
C THR A 7 -25.63 -11.45 -27.66
N THR A 8 -26.87 -11.13 -28.05
CA THR A 8 -27.17 -10.24 -29.18
C THR A 8 -26.58 -8.84 -28.99
N TYR A 9 -26.77 -8.24 -27.80
CA TYR A 9 -26.22 -6.92 -27.48
C TYR A 9 -24.69 -6.87 -27.58
N TYR A 10 -23.99 -7.78 -26.88
CA TYR A 10 -22.53 -7.80 -26.88
C TYR A 10 -21.97 -8.10 -28.28
N SER A 11 -22.61 -8.99 -29.05
CA SER A 11 -22.21 -9.30 -30.44
C SER A 11 -22.38 -8.11 -31.39
N SER A 12 -23.47 -7.35 -31.25
CA SER A 12 -23.71 -6.13 -32.03
C SER A 12 -22.67 -5.05 -31.72
N VAL A 13 -22.32 -4.86 -30.44
CA VAL A 13 -21.30 -3.88 -30.06
C VAL A 13 -19.93 -4.28 -30.55
N ILE A 14 -19.56 -5.57 -30.49
CA ILE A 14 -18.27 -6.07 -30.99
C ILE A 14 -18.17 -5.85 -32.51
N SER A 15 -19.18 -6.27 -33.27
CA SER A 15 -19.19 -6.12 -34.74
C SER A 15 -19.16 -4.66 -35.18
N SER A 16 -19.91 -3.77 -34.52
CA SER A 16 -19.93 -2.34 -34.84
C SER A 16 -18.65 -1.60 -34.43
N ASN A 17 -17.79 -2.19 -33.60
CA ASN A 17 -16.58 -1.55 -33.04
C ASN A 17 -15.31 -2.37 -33.30
N ALA A 18 -15.28 -3.21 -34.35
CA ALA A 18 -14.18 -4.12 -34.64
C ALA A 18 -12.80 -3.42 -34.72
N HIS A 19 -12.76 -2.17 -35.20
CA HIS A 19 -11.54 -1.37 -35.31
C HIS A 19 -11.34 -0.36 -34.16
N ASN A 20 -12.26 -0.31 -33.19
CA ASN A 20 -12.17 0.59 -32.04
C ASN A 20 -11.74 -0.17 -30.78
N GLN A 21 -10.42 -0.35 -30.64
CA GLN A 21 -9.83 -1.11 -29.54
C GLN A 21 -10.26 -0.61 -28.15
N LYS A 22 -10.42 0.71 -27.98
CA LYS A 22 -10.84 1.31 -26.70
C LYS A 22 -12.19 0.77 -26.23
N VAL A 23 -13.16 0.68 -27.16
CA VAL A 23 -14.50 0.16 -26.85
C VAL A 23 -14.44 -1.34 -26.55
N LEU A 24 -13.68 -2.11 -27.34
CA LEU A 24 -13.52 -3.55 -27.13
C LEU A 24 -12.90 -3.88 -25.77
N PHE A 25 -11.80 -3.22 -25.39
CA PHE A 25 -11.17 -3.42 -24.07
C PHE A 25 -12.09 -2.99 -22.92
N SER A 26 -12.81 -1.88 -23.05
CA SER A 26 -13.80 -1.48 -22.06
C SER A 26 -14.94 -2.50 -21.92
N MET A 27 -15.33 -3.18 -23.01
CA MET A 27 -16.33 -4.24 -23.00
C MET A 27 -15.84 -5.47 -22.22
N VAL A 28 -14.59 -5.86 -22.41
CA VAL A 28 -13.93 -6.95 -21.67
C VAL A 28 -13.88 -6.61 -20.18
N ASP A 29 -13.49 -5.38 -19.82
CA ASP A 29 -13.48 -4.93 -18.43
C ASP A 29 -14.87 -5.02 -17.78
N LYS A 30 -15.93 -4.67 -18.52
CA LYS A 30 -17.32 -4.75 -18.07
C LYS A 30 -17.80 -6.20 -17.90
N LEU A 31 -17.52 -7.07 -18.88
CA LEU A 31 -17.92 -8.48 -18.85
C LEU A 31 -17.24 -9.25 -17.71
N LEU A 32 -15.97 -8.94 -17.45
CA LEU A 32 -15.16 -9.60 -16.44
C LEU A 32 -15.18 -8.88 -15.08
N HIS A 33 -15.98 -7.83 -14.94
CA HIS A 33 -16.05 -7.00 -13.72
C HIS A 33 -14.66 -6.55 -13.22
N ARG A 34 -13.71 -6.29 -14.13
CA ARG A 34 -12.33 -5.88 -13.79
C ARG A 34 -12.25 -4.49 -13.17
N LYS A 35 -13.23 -3.65 -13.50
CA LYS A 35 -13.38 -2.30 -12.97
C LYS A 35 -14.72 -2.20 -12.26
N PRO A 36 -14.87 -2.78 -11.06
CA PRO A 36 -16.11 -2.66 -10.32
C PRO A 36 -16.40 -1.19 -10.08
N GLU A 37 -17.64 -0.80 -10.34
CA GLU A 37 -18.10 0.54 -10.06
C GLU A 37 -18.03 0.77 -8.56
N LYS A 38 -17.28 1.79 -8.13
CA LYS A 38 -17.18 2.14 -6.72
C LYS A 38 -18.52 2.73 -6.29
N ARG A 39 -19.36 1.91 -5.66
CA ARG A 39 -20.64 2.33 -5.09
C ARG A 39 -20.58 2.27 -3.59
N TYR A 40 -21.26 3.22 -2.97
CA TYR A 40 -21.53 3.15 -1.53
C TYR A 40 -22.42 1.93 -1.22
N PRO A 41 -22.34 1.38 0.00
CA PRO A 41 -23.31 0.41 0.46
C PRO A 41 -24.73 0.94 0.27
N THR A 42 -25.63 0.08 -0.18
CA THR A 42 -27.04 0.43 -0.25
C THR A 42 -27.54 0.74 1.17
N ALA A 43 -28.21 1.88 1.33
CA ALA A 43 -28.80 2.33 2.59
C ALA A 43 -30.13 3.03 2.30
N SER A 44 -31.09 2.84 3.19
CA SER A 44 -32.42 3.46 3.11
C SER A 44 -32.41 4.95 3.50
N SER A 45 -31.34 5.40 4.18
CA SER A 45 -31.15 6.79 4.58
C SER A 45 -29.67 7.17 4.70
N THR A 46 -29.37 8.47 4.68
CA THR A 46 -28.03 9.00 4.95
C THR A 46 -27.53 8.59 6.33
N THR A 47 -28.40 8.60 7.34
CA THR A 47 -28.05 8.19 8.70
C THR A 47 -27.61 6.72 8.75
N GLU A 48 -28.35 5.83 8.09
CA GLU A 48 -27.96 4.42 8.00
C GLU A 48 -26.61 4.25 7.27
N LEU A 49 -26.38 5.01 6.20
CA LEU A 49 -25.10 4.98 5.48
C LEU A 49 -23.94 5.44 6.38
N VAL A 50 -24.11 6.54 7.12
CA VAL A 50 -23.09 7.08 8.03
C VAL A 50 -22.79 6.09 9.15
N ASN A 51 -23.81 5.45 9.72
CA ASN A 51 -23.62 4.42 10.74
C ASN A 51 -22.86 3.21 10.18
N LYS A 52 -23.20 2.75 8.97
CA LYS A 52 -22.45 1.67 8.28
C LYS A 52 -20.98 2.02 8.09
N PHE A 53 -20.66 3.28 7.80
CA PHE A 53 -19.27 3.74 7.74
C PHE A 53 -18.58 3.68 9.09
N ALA A 54 -19.22 4.21 10.14
CA ALA A 54 -18.67 4.16 11.49
C ALA A 54 -18.39 2.72 11.93
N ASP A 55 -19.36 1.82 11.74
CA ASP A 55 -19.25 0.40 12.08
C ASP A 55 -18.11 -0.28 11.31
N PHE A 56 -17.99 0.00 10.00
CA PHE A 56 -16.92 -0.55 9.18
C PHE A 56 -15.54 -0.17 9.71
N PHE A 57 -15.30 1.11 10.01
CA PHE A 57 -14.00 1.56 10.49
C PHE A 57 -13.72 1.08 11.92
N ASN A 58 -14.71 1.10 12.81
CA ASN A 58 -14.56 0.58 14.17
C ASN A 58 -14.20 -0.92 14.15
N ASN A 59 -14.90 -1.71 13.34
CA ASN A 59 -14.60 -3.13 13.20
C ASN A 59 -13.20 -3.35 12.60
N LYS A 60 -12.83 -2.60 11.55
CA LYS A 60 -11.50 -2.69 10.95
C LYS A 60 -10.40 -2.37 11.96
N ILE A 61 -10.56 -1.33 12.78
CA ILE A 61 -9.63 -0.99 13.85
C ILE A 61 -9.53 -2.15 14.84
N ALA A 62 -10.67 -2.67 15.32
CA ALA A 62 -10.68 -3.78 16.27
C ALA A 62 -10.00 -5.05 15.72
N ILE A 63 -10.22 -5.38 14.44
CA ILE A 63 -9.55 -6.50 13.76
C ILE A 63 -8.04 -6.28 13.75
N ILE A 64 -7.56 -5.10 13.33
CA ILE A 64 -6.13 -4.80 13.29
C ILE A 64 -5.51 -4.94 14.68
N TRP A 65 -6.14 -4.39 15.72
CA TRP A 65 -5.64 -4.55 17.09
C TRP A 65 -5.60 -6.01 17.54
N LYS A 66 -6.60 -6.81 17.18
CA LYS A 66 -6.64 -8.24 17.48
C LYS A 66 -5.53 -9.00 16.77
N GLU A 67 -5.30 -8.72 15.48
CA GLU A 67 -4.23 -9.33 14.69
C GLU A 67 -2.85 -8.99 15.28
N LEU A 68 -2.61 -7.72 15.59
CA LEU A 68 -1.38 -7.28 16.26
C LEU A 68 -1.19 -7.93 17.64
N ALA A 69 -2.26 -8.08 18.41
CA ALA A 69 -2.23 -8.76 19.70
C ALA A 69 -1.90 -10.25 19.55
N ILE A 70 -2.45 -10.93 18.54
CA ILE A 70 -2.15 -12.34 18.23
C ILE A 70 -0.68 -12.50 17.81
N ASP A 71 -0.16 -11.60 16.97
CA ASP A 71 1.26 -11.63 16.58
C ASP A 71 2.17 -11.44 17.80
N SER A 72 1.79 -10.57 18.74
CA SER A 72 2.52 -10.41 20.00
C SER A 72 2.40 -11.60 20.95
N SER A 73 1.28 -12.34 20.95
CA SER A 73 1.10 -13.51 21.80
C SER A 73 1.81 -14.75 21.26
N HIS A 74 2.00 -14.87 19.94
CA HIS A 74 2.90 -15.87 19.34
C HIS A 74 4.37 -15.68 19.76
N CYS A 75 4.79 -14.47 20.11
CA CYS A 75 6.08 -14.24 20.75
C CYS A 75 6.14 -14.71 22.21
N ASN A 76 5.01 -14.69 22.93
CA ASN A 76 4.96 -14.97 24.37
C ASN A 76 4.52 -16.41 24.73
N GLN A 77 3.99 -17.20 23.77
CA GLN A 77 3.57 -18.60 23.98
C GLN A 77 4.62 -19.65 23.57
N ARG A 78 5.86 -19.25 23.24
CA ARG A 78 7.00 -20.18 23.31
C ARG A 78 7.29 -20.47 24.78
N ASN A 79 6.52 -21.40 25.32
CA ASN A 79 6.73 -21.96 26.65
C ASN A 79 8.17 -22.47 26.78
N GLN A 80 8.76 -22.09 27.90
CA GLN A 80 9.58 -22.89 28.81
C GLN A 80 10.11 -24.22 28.24
N GLU A 81 11.43 -24.34 28.34
CA GLU A 81 12.29 -25.47 27.97
C GLU A 81 12.83 -25.43 26.53
N GLU A 82 14.10 -25.01 26.49
CA GLU A 82 15.07 -25.23 25.41
C GLU A 82 14.96 -24.38 24.15
N GLN A 83 15.69 -23.26 24.22
CA GLN A 83 16.84 -22.91 23.36
C GLN A 83 16.74 -21.47 22.92
N TYR A 84 17.58 -20.64 23.55
CA TYR A 84 18.21 -19.44 22.98
C TYR A 84 17.49 -18.82 21.78
N ALA A 85 16.24 -18.39 21.96
CA ALA A 85 15.79 -17.21 21.23
C ALA A 85 16.58 -16.08 21.88
N GLN A 86 17.82 -15.94 21.43
CA GLN A 86 18.69 -14.83 21.76
C GLN A 86 17.82 -13.61 21.49
N CYS A 87 17.26 -13.05 22.55
CA CYS A 87 16.68 -11.73 22.53
C CYS A 87 17.89 -10.88 22.20
N VAL A 88 18.13 -10.69 20.89
CA VAL A 88 19.25 -9.91 20.40
C VAL A 88 18.89 -8.51 20.82
N LYS A 89 19.26 -8.17 22.05
CA LYS A 89 19.18 -6.81 22.53
C LYS A 89 19.99 -6.02 21.52
N PHE A 90 19.32 -5.07 20.88
CA PHE A 90 20.00 -4.12 20.03
C PHE A 90 20.87 -3.25 20.94
N ILE A 91 22.10 -3.70 21.16
CA ILE A 91 23.02 -3.09 22.13
C ILE A 91 23.85 -1.99 21.49
N ASN A 92 24.13 -2.09 20.19
CA ASN A 92 25.00 -1.17 19.48
C ASN A 92 24.48 -0.95 18.05
N PHE A 93 24.63 0.29 17.58
CA PHE A 93 24.57 0.59 16.16
C PHE A 93 25.90 0.21 15.50
N GLN A 94 25.85 -0.13 14.22
CA GLN A 94 27.04 -0.24 13.38
C GLN A 94 27.11 0.99 12.50
N GLU A 95 28.32 1.50 12.28
CA GLU A 95 28.52 2.57 11.30
C GLU A 95 28.07 2.08 9.92
N VAL A 96 27.36 2.96 9.20
CA VAL A 96 26.85 2.65 7.86
C VAL A 96 27.94 2.96 6.85
N ALA A 97 28.14 2.11 5.85
CA ALA A 97 29.14 2.37 4.83
C ALA A 97 28.67 3.49 3.87
N GLU A 98 29.60 4.30 3.35
CA GLU A 98 29.26 5.43 2.49
C GLU A 98 28.43 5.02 1.26
N HIS A 99 28.79 3.90 0.62
CA HIS A 99 28.07 3.37 -0.55
C HIS A 99 26.60 2.98 -0.24
N GLU A 100 26.29 2.61 1.00
CA GLU A 100 24.92 2.30 1.41
C GLU A 100 24.09 3.57 1.51
N ILE A 101 24.66 4.64 2.06
CA ILE A 101 24.03 5.97 2.10
C ILE A 101 23.90 6.55 0.69
N GLU A 102 24.90 6.40 -0.18
CA GLU A 102 24.82 6.83 -1.58
C GLU A 102 23.61 6.23 -2.30
N ASN A 103 23.42 4.92 -2.17
CA ASN A 103 22.29 4.20 -2.74
C ASN A 103 20.93 4.70 -2.24
N VAL A 104 20.87 5.23 -1.01
CA VAL A 104 19.65 5.82 -0.45
C VAL A 104 19.43 7.22 -1.01
N ILE A 105 20.47 8.05 -1.08
CA ILE A 105 20.41 9.43 -1.58
C ILE A 105 19.93 9.48 -3.03
N ASP A 106 20.42 8.57 -3.87
CA ASP A 106 20.04 8.48 -5.28
C ASP A 106 18.55 8.12 -5.48
N LYS A 107 17.96 7.45 -4.48
CA LYS A 107 16.54 7.07 -4.47
C LYS A 107 15.65 8.08 -3.77
N VAL A 108 16.21 8.93 -2.91
CA VAL A 108 15.46 9.96 -2.19
C VAL A 108 15.00 11.02 -3.20
N GLY A 109 13.69 11.24 -3.22
CA GLY A 109 13.07 12.23 -4.09
C GLY A 109 13.57 13.65 -3.79
N LYS A 110 13.44 14.55 -4.76
CA LYS A 110 13.88 15.97 -4.65
C LYS A 110 12.94 16.84 -3.79
N LYS A 111 12.19 16.22 -2.88
CA LYS A 111 11.22 16.91 -2.01
C LYS A 111 11.97 17.41 -0.78
N SER A 112 11.55 18.57 -0.28
CA SER A 112 12.06 19.10 0.97
C SER A 112 10.95 19.78 1.73
N CYS A 113 11.10 19.86 3.05
CA CYS A 113 10.22 20.59 3.95
C CYS A 113 11.01 21.61 4.79
N GLU A 114 10.31 22.52 5.45
CA GLU A 114 10.91 23.58 6.26
C GLU A 114 11.68 23.06 7.49
N LEU A 115 11.45 21.81 7.88
CA LEU A 115 12.13 21.15 8.98
C LEU A 115 13.38 20.37 8.54
N ASP A 116 13.66 20.30 7.23
CA ASP A 116 14.84 19.59 6.75
C ASP A 116 16.10 20.38 7.12
N PRO A 117 17.13 19.71 7.67
CA PRO A 117 18.38 20.39 8.00
C PRO A 117 19.11 20.88 6.74
N VAL A 118 18.92 20.18 5.61
CA VAL A 118 19.46 20.54 4.30
C VAL A 118 18.43 20.18 3.23
N PRO A 119 18.04 21.10 2.33
CA PRO A 119 17.19 20.78 1.20
C PRO A 119 17.78 19.66 0.34
N ALA A 120 16.96 18.69 -0.05
CA ALA A 120 17.36 17.49 -0.80
C ALA A 120 18.15 17.79 -2.07
N LYS A 121 17.81 18.89 -2.77
CA LYS A 121 18.57 19.34 -3.96
C LYS A 121 19.99 19.79 -3.64
N ILE A 122 20.17 20.46 -2.50
CA ILE A 122 21.50 20.91 -2.05
C ILE A 122 22.29 19.71 -1.58
N PHE A 123 21.64 18.81 -0.83
CA PHE A 123 22.25 17.58 -0.34
C PHE A 123 22.84 16.71 -1.45
N GLN A 124 22.13 16.54 -2.57
CA GLN A 124 22.66 15.85 -3.77
C GLN A 124 23.92 16.52 -4.34
N GLY A 125 24.02 17.85 -4.27
CA GLY A 125 25.18 18.59 -4.76
C GLY A 125 26.42 18.51 -3.85
N CYS A 126 26.22 18.29 -2.55
CA CYS A 126 27.31 18.20 -1.55
C CYS A 126 27.49 16.80 -0.94
N GLN A 127 26.90 15.78 -1.54
CA GLN A 127 26.92 14.39 -1.07
C GLN A 127 28.32 13.90 -0.73
N LYS A 128 29.30 14.06 -1.63
CA LYS A 128 30.70 13.63 -1.40
C LYS A 128 31.34 14.26 -0.17
N THR A 129 30.94 15.48 0.19
CA THR A 129 31.46 16.19 1.35
C THR A 129 30.77 15.76 2.64
N LEU A 130 29.48 15.42 2.57
CA LEU A 130 28.66 15.10 3.74
C LEU A 130 28.64 13.61 4.09
N LEU A 131 28.88 12.72 3.12
CA LEU A 131 28.90 11.27 3.33
C LEU A 131 29.80 10.84 4.51
N PRO A 132 31.07 11.28 4.61
CA PRO A 132 31.95 10.84 5.70
C PRO A 132 31.52 11.32 7.09
N ILE A 133 30.62 12.31 7.14
CA ILE A 133 30.07 12.90 8.37
C ILE A 133 28.81 12.15 8.77
N ILE A 134 27.92 11.89 7.81
CA ILE A 134 26.61 11.24 8.05
C ILE A 134 26.77 9.77 8.43
N THR A 135 27.80 9.09 7.92
CA THR A 135 28.08 7.68 8.25
C THR A 135 28.54 7.46 9.70
N LYS A 136 28.84 8.54 10.43
CA LYS A 136 29.41 8.52 11.79
C LYS A 136 28.47 9.13 12.86
N ILE A 137 27.19 9.31 12.54
CA ILE A 137 26.15 9.78 13.47
C ILE A 137 25.68 8.63 14.35
#